data_AF-A0AAW6JJM0-F1
#
_entry.id   AF-A0AAW6JJM0-F1
#
_cell.length_a   1.000
_cell.length_b   1.000
_cell.length_c   1.000
_cell.angle_alpha   90.00
_cell.angle_beta   90.00
_cell.angle_gamma   90.00
#
_symmetry.space_group_name_H-M   'P 1'
#
loop_
_entity.id
_entity.type
_entity.pdbx_description
1 polymer ?
#
loop_
_entity_poly.entity_id
_entity_poly.type
_entity_poly.pdbx_seq_one_letter_code
_entity_poly.pdbx_strand_id
1 'polypeptide(L)' 'MNPFYHLVADRAFHRCEYCHAPELVFNFPFEVEHIIPIAFLTLFLITNWHQK' A
#
# COMPACT_ATOMS: atom_id res chain seq x y z
N MET A 1 11.73 -4.07 -0.13
CA MET A 1 10.79 -2.94 -0.23
C MET A 1 10.14 -2.98 -1.59
N ASN A 2 8.81 -2.94 -1.69
CA ASN A 2 8.13 -2.88 -3.00
C ASN A 2 8.58 -1.60 -3.73
N PRO A 3 9.00 -1.64 -5.01
CA PRO A 3 9.43 -0.44 -5.74
C PRO A 3 8.34 0.64 -5.81
N PHE A 4 7.08 0.25 -5.67
CA PHE A 4 5.93 1.17 -5.66
C PHE A 4 5.60 1.70 -4.27
N TYR A 5 6.39 1.36 -3.24
CA TYR A 5 6.15 1.76 -1.86
C TYR A 5 5.91 3.26 -1.74
N HIS A 6 6.85 4.10 -2.21
CA HIS A 6 6.71 5.55 -2.11
C HIS A 6 5.46 6.07 -2.84
N LEU A 7 5.16 5.54 -4.03
CA LEU A 7 4.02 5.98 -4.83
C LEU A 7 2.68 5.64 -4.16
N VAL A 8 2.56 4.44 -3.59
CA VAL A 8 1.35 4.01 -2.88
C VAL A 8 1.24 4.69 -1.51
N ALA A 9 2.37 4.89 -0.80
CA ALA A 9 2.42 5.62 0.46
C ALA A 9 1.94 7.07 0.31
N ASP A 10 2.48 7.77 -0.70
CA ASP A 10 2.16 9.16 -0.97
C ASP A 10 0.68 9.30 -1.36
N ARG A 11 0.16 8.39 -2.20
CA ARG A 11 -1.27 8.35 -2.56
C ARG A 11 -2.16 8.13 -1.33
N ALA A 12 -1.75 7.21 -0.45
CA ALA A 12 -2.50 6.84 0.75
C ALA A 12 -2.25 7.81 1.93
N PHE A 13 -1.49 8.89 1.73
CA PHE A 13 -1.08 9.84 2.78
C PHE A 13 -0.47 9.14 4.02
N HIS A 14 0.31 8.08 3.81
CA HIS A 14 0.88 7.24 4.87
C HIS A 14 -0.19 6.69 5.84
N ARG A 15 -1.39 6.39 5.34
CA ARG A 15 -2.50 5.79 6.10
C ARG A 15 -2.94 4.50 5.45
N CYS A 16 -3.26 3.49 6.25
CA CYS A 16 -3.83 2.25 5.74
C CYS A 16 -5.14 2.55 5.02
N GLU A 17 -5.32 2.02 3.82
CA GLU A 17 -6.53 2.28 3.02
C GLU A 17 -7.76 1.51 3.55
N TYR A 18 -7.54 0.49 4.37
CA TYR A 18 -8.62 -0.30 4.98
C TYR A 18 -9.08 0.27 6.33
N CYS A 19 -8.15 0.54 7.24
CA CYS A 19 -8.47 0.98 8.61
C CYS A 19 -8.21 2.47 8.86
N HIS A 20 -7.71 3.20 7.86
CA HIS A 20 -7.33 4.62 7.95
C HIS A 20 -6.27 4.95 9.02
N ALA A 21 -5.64 3.93 9.60
CA ALA A 21 -4.66 4.11 10.65
C ALA A 21 -3.33 4.63 10.05
N PRO A 22 -2.69 5.62 10.69
CA PRO A 22 -1.44 6.19 10.19
C PRO A 22 -0.25 5.27 10.48
N GLU A 23 0.65 5.15 9.50
CA GLU A 23 1.88 4.35 9.58
C GLU A 23 2.78 4.75 10.75
N LEU A 24 2.78 6.05 11.08
CA LEU A 24 3.54 6.63 12.19
C LEU A 24 3.22 5.98 13.55
N VAL A 25 2.00 5.45 13.75
CA VAL A 25 1.59 4.84 15.02
C VAL A 25 2.16 3.43 15.18
N PHE A 26 2.41 2.72 14.08
CA PHE A 26 2.85 1.32 14.13
C PHE A 26 4.37 1.18 14.19
N ASN A 27 5.14 2.22 13.86
CA ASN A 27 6.61 2.20 13.89
C ASN A 27 7.24 1.12 12.97
N PHE A 28 6.47 0.61 12.02
CA PHE A 28 6.88 -0.36 10.99
C PHE A 28 6.31 0.07 9.64
N PRO A 29 7.04 -0.19 8.53
CA PRO A 29 6.55 0.13 7.20
C PRO A 29 5.37 -0.77 6.82
N PHE A 30 4.33 -0.20 6.22
CA PHE A 30 3.18 -0.98 5.74
C PHE A 30 3.52 -1.77 4.46
N GLU A 31 2.77 -2.85 4.22
CA GLU A 31 2.96 -3.68 3.03
C GLU A 31 2.10 -3.15 1.87
N VAL A 32 2.69 -3.15 0.67
CA VAL A 32 1.96 -2.91 -0.57
C VAL A 32 1.42 -4.24 -1.06
N GLU A 33 0.10 -4.44 -0.95
CA GLU A 33 -0.59 -5.63 -1.43
C GLU A 33 -1.27 -5.37 -2.77
N HIS A 34 -1.40 -6.41 -3.60
CA HIS A 34 -2.12 -6.31 -4.87
C HIS A 34 -3.56 -6.80 -4.68
N ILE A 35 -4.55 -5.96 -5.01
CA ILE A 35 -5.98 -6.30 -5.01
C ILE A 35 -6.28 -7.33 -6.10
N ILE A 36 -5.62 -7.21 -7.25
CA ILE A 36 -5.73 -8.16 -8.37
C ILE A 36 -4.34 -8.76 -8.60
N PRO A 37 -4.22 -10.09 -8.79
CA PRO A 37 -2.92 -10.70 -9.05
C PRO A 37 -2.27 -10.08 -10.29
N ILE A 38 -0.97 -9.79 -10.21
CA ILE A 38 -0.17 -9.17 -11.29
C ILE A 38 -0.30 -9.96 -12.61
N ALA A 39 -0.53 -11.27 -12.52
CA ALA A 39 -0.77 -12.13 -13.67
C ALA A 39 -1.98 -11.71 -14.55
N PHE A 40 -2.92 -10.94 -14.01
CA PHE A 40 -4.14 -10.52 -14.70
C PHE A 40 -4.17 -9.03 -15.08
N LEU A 41 -3.23 -8.19 -14.60
CA LEU A 41 -3.24 -6.76 -14.91
C LEU A 41 -1.85 -6.09 -14.81
N THR A 42 -1.57 -5.19 -15.75
CA THR A 42 -0.33 -4.40 -15.87
C THR A 42 -0.40 -3.02 -15.21
N LEU A 43 -1.45 -2.69 -14.44
CA LEU A 43 -1.67 -1.33 -13.94
C LEU A 43 -1.32 -1.12 -12.46
N PHE A 44 -0.69 0.01 -12.18
CA PHE A 44 -0.34 0.52 -10.85
C PHE A 44 -1.55 0.89 -9.97
N LEU A 45 -2.77 0.85 -10.51
CA LEU A 45 -3.98 1.31 -9.80
C LEU A 45 -4.59 0.27 -8.85
N ILE A 46 -4.12 -0.98 -8.91
CA ILE A 46 -4.71 -2.11 -8.18
C ILE A 46 -3.91 -2.54 -6.95
N THR A 47 -2.94 -1.76 -6.50
CA THR A 47 -2.24 -2.02 -5.23
C THR A 47 -2.85 -1.20 -4.10
N ASN A 48 -2.98 -1.82 -2.93
CA ASN A 48 -3.43 -1.18 -1.69
C ASN A 48 -2.31 -1.04 -0.67
N TRP A 49 -2.45 -0.02 0.18
CA TRP A 49 -1.61 0.21 1.36
C TRP A 49 -2.24 -0.44 2.60
N HIS A 50 -1.70 -1.55 3.06
CA HIS A 50 -2.28 -2.35 4.14
C HIS A 50 -1.29 -2.64 5.27
N GLN A 51 -1.79 -2.57 6.51
CA GLN A 51 -1.06 -2.99 7.70
C GLN A 51 -1.34 -4.47 7.95
N LYS A 52 -0.31 -5.31 7.88
CA LYS A 52 -0.40 -6.73 8.20
C LYS A 52 -0.28 -6.99 9.69
#